data_AF-A0A4V0HWC0-F1
#
_entry.id   AF-A0A4V0HWC0-F1
#
_cell.length_a   1.000
_cell.length_b   1.000
_cell.length_c   1.000
_cell.angle_alpha   90.00
_cell.angle_beta   90.00
_cell.angle_gamma   90.00
#
_symmetry.space_group_name_H-M   'P 1'
#
loop_
_entity.id
_entity.type
_entity.pdbx_description
1 polymer ?
#
loop_
_entity_poly.entity_id
_entity_poly.type
_entity_poly.pdbx_seq_one_letter_code
_entity_poly.pdbx_strand_id
1 'polypeptide(L)'
;MTPWEFWAAVAFTLALIVAAGFAPARSRKRCPMLVLTRKPGERIVIGDGPARIEIVVTGVDRGKVRLGITAAREVPIWREELLPADPADPFAPELGGEGG
;
A
#
# COMPACT_ATOMS: atom_id res chain seq x y z
N MET A 1 26.41 -28.11 23.31
CA MET A 1 25.59 -27.46 22.26
C MET A 1 24.22 -28.09 22.32
N THR A 2 23.28 -27.42 22.97
CA THR A 2 22.02 -28.07 23.38
C THR A 2 20.96 -27.91 22.27
N PRO A 3 20.24 -28.98 21.88
CA PRO A 3 19.32 -28.97 20.74
C PRO A 3 18.21 -27.91 20.79
N TRP A 4 17.89 -27.38 21.98
CA TRP A 4 16.85 -26.37 22.15
C TRP A 4 17.33 -24.94 21.77
N GLU A 5 18.63 -24.66 21.79
CA GLU A 5 19.19 -23.37 21.34
C GLU A 5 19.08 -23.17 19.82
N PHE A 6 19.14 -24.27 19.05
CA PHE A 6 18.92 -24.25 17.60
C PHE A 6 17.46 -23.93 17.26
N TRP A 7 16.51 -24.52 17.99
CA TRP A 7 15.09 -24.24 17.80
C TRP A 7 14.72 -22.83 18.27
N ALA A 8 15.35 -22.31 19.32
CA ALA A 8 15.17 -20.93 19.77
C ALA A 8 15.68 -19.92 18.70
N ALA A 9 16.85 -20.15 18.10
CA ALA A 9 17.39 -19.28 17.05
C ALA A 9 16.52 -19.29 15.78
N VAL A 10 16.03 -20.46 15.35
CA VAL A 10 15.15 -20.58 14.17
C VAL A 10 13.81 -19.89 14.42
N ALA A 11 13.20 -20.06 15.60
CA ALA A 11 11.96 -19.37 15.95
C ALA A 11 12.15 -17.84 16.06
N PHE A 12 13.30 -17.39 16.58
CA PHE A 12 13.59 -15.96 16.73
C PHE A 12 13.87 -15.29 15.39
N THR A 13 14.58 -15.95 14.47
CA THR A 13 14.77 -15.46 13.10
C THR A 13 13.46 -15.46 12.31
N LEU A 14 12.59 -16.47 12.48
CA LEU A 14 11.30 -16.52 11.81
C LEU A 14 10.33 -15.45 12.35
N ALA A 15 10.33 -15.21 13.67
CA ALA A 15 9.55 -14.15 14.30
C ALA A 15 10.01 -12.74 13.87
N LEU A 16 11.33 -12.53 13.67
CA LEU A 16 11.86 -11.27 13.17
C LEU A 16 11.47 -11.00 11.71
N ILE A 17 11.37 -12.06 10.89
CA ILE A 17 10.90 -11.96 9.50
C ILE A 17 9.40 -11.63 9.44
N VAL A 18 8.58 -12.19 10.35
CA VAL A 18 7.12 -11.95 10.37
C VAL A 18 6.75 -10.60 10.99
N ALA A 19 7.47 -10.12 12.00
CA ALA A 19 7.14 -8.87 12.70
C ALA A 19 7.52 -7.60 11.92
N ALA A 20 8.45 -7.68 10.96
CA ALA A 20 8.94 -6.51 10.21
C ALA A 20 8.06 -6.11 8.99
N GLY A 21 7.09 -6.94 8.59
CA GLY A 21 6.33 -6.74 7.35
C GLY A 21 5.02 -5.96 7.48
N PHE A 22 4.57 -5.64 8.70
CA PHE A 22 3.28 -4.99 8.90
C PHE A 22 3.34 -3.97 10.04
N ALA A 23 4.02 -2.86 9.79
CA ALA A 23 3.84 -1.65 10.59
C ALA A 23 2.75 -0.79 9.93
N PRO A 24 1.48 -0.83 10.38
CA PRO A 24 0.51 0.17 9.95
C PRO A 24 0.91 1.49 10.60
N ALA A 25 1.44 2.40 9.80
CA ALA A 25 1.69 3.77 10.21
C ALA A 25 0.35 4.42 10.57
N ARG A 26 0.03 4.40 11.87
CA ARG A 26 -1.14 5.05 12.45
C ARG A 26 -0.91 6.56 12.48
N SER A 27 -0.96 7.21 11.32
CA SER A 27 -0.98 8.67 11.20
C SER A 27 -2.42 9.13 11.00
N ARG A 28 -3.10 9.51 12.10
CA ARG A 28 -4.40 10.21 12.10
C ARG A 28 -4.34 11.64 11.52
N LYS A 29 -3.35 11.94 10.67
CA LYS A 29 -3.31 13.24 9.99
C LYS A 29 -4.26 13.17 8.81
N ARG A 30 -5.21 14.10 8.73
CA ARG A 30 -6.03 14.34 7.53
C ARG A 30 -5.10 14.28 6.32
N CYS A 31 -5.20 13.21 5.53
CA CYS A 31 -4.36 12.98 4.36
C CYS A 31 -4.74 14.06 3.34
N PRO A 32 -3.92 15.09 3.11
CA PRO A 32 -4.27 16.08 2.11
C PRO A 32 -4.20 15.40 0.74
N MET A 33 -5.32 15.38 0.02
CA MET A 33 -5.36 14.87 -1.34
C MET A 33 -4.50 15.76 -2.23
N LEU A 34 -3.43 15.21 -2.80
CA LEU A 34 -2.57 15.91 -3.75
C LEU A 34 -3.02 15.60 -5.17
N VAL A 35 -3.67 16.57 -5.81
CA VAL A 35 -4.13 16.44 -7.20
C VAL A 35 -3.07 17.02 -8.14
N LEU A 36 -2.58 16.20 -9.07
CA LEU A 36 -1.56 16.59 -10.06
C LEU A 36 -2.05 16.26 -11.47
N THR A 37 -1.97 17.23 -12.38
CA THR A 37 -2.23 16.99 -13.81
C THR A 37 -0.91 16.68 -14.51
N ARG A 38 -0.80 15.48 -15.10
CA ARG A 38 0.41 14.99 -15.78
C ARG A 38 0.13 14.60 -17.23
N LYS A 39 1.15 14.67 -18.07
CA LYS A 39 1.13 14.18 -19.47
C LYS A 39 1.62 12.74 -19.57
N PRO A 40 1.29 12.00 -20.65
CA PRO A 40 1.90 10.71 -20.92
C PRO A 40 3.43 10.79 -20.89
N GLY A 41 4.07 9.83 -20.21
CA GLY A 41 5.51 9.77 -20.00
C GLY A 41 6.01 10.44 -18.72
N GLU A 42 5.16 11.20 -18.01
CA GLU A 42 5.56 11.80 -16.72
C GLU A 42 5.42 10.79 -15.56
N ARG A 43 6.28 10.95 -14.55
CA ARG A 43 6.38 10.09 -13.37
C ARG A 43 6.06 10.83 -12.07
N ILE A 44 5.40 10.14 -11.16
CA ILE A 44 5.09 10.57 -9.79
C ILE A 44 5.77 9.57 -8.87
N VAL A 45 6.50 10.06 -7.86
CA VAL A 45 7.16 9.21 -6.86
C VAL A 45 6.52 9.49 -5.51
N ILE A 46 6.10 8.44 -4.82
CA ILE A 46 5.47 8.48 -3.50
C ILE A 46 6.36 7.73 -2.51
N GLY A 47 6.64 8.39 -1.38
CA GLY A 47 7.47 7.84 -0.32
C GLY A 47 8.97 7.78 -0.64
N ASP A 48 9.72 7.20 0.29
CA ASP A 48 11.16 6.96 0.22
C ASP A 48 11.52 5.62 0.91
N GLY A 49 12.74 5.13 0.69
CA GLY A 49 13.23 3.89 1.29
C GLY A 49 12.47 2.63 0.84
N PRO A 50 12.12 1.69 1.76
CA PRO A 50 11.46 0.44 1.41
C PRO A 50 10.01 0.63 0.93
N ALA A 51 9.35 1.72 1.31
CA ALA A 51 7.97 2.01 0.89
C ALA A 51 7.88 2.87 -0.38
N ARG A 52 8.87 2.78 -1.27
CA ARG A 52 8.93 3.62 -2.47
C ARG A 52 7.99 3.12 -3.58
N ILE A 53 7.16 4.02 -4.10
CA ILE A 53 6.22 3.76 -5.19
C ILE A 53 6.47 4.76 -6.31
N GLU A 54 6.58 4.27 -7.54
CA GLU A 54 6.66 5.08 -8.76
C GLU A 54 5.41 4.84 -9.61
N ILE A 55 4.73 5.91 -9.99
CA ILE A 55 3.56 5.88 -10.87
C ILE A 55 3.93 6.61 -12.15
N VAL A 56 3.73 5.98 -13.30
CA VAL A 56 4.01 6.55 -14.62
C VAL A 56 2.73 6.60 -15.42
N VAL A 57 2.42 7.74 -16.02
CA VAL A 57 1.31 7.83 -16.98
C VAL A 57 1.78 7.22 -18.30
N THR A 58 1.39 5.97 -18.58
CA THR A 58 1.84 5.26 -19.79
C THR A 58 1.07 5.69 -21.04
N GLY A 59 -0.11 6.29 -20.88
CA GLY A 59 -0.89 6.84 -21.99
C GLY A 59 -2.21 7.46 -21.53
N VAL A 60 -2.75 8.33 -22.36
CA VAL A 60 -4.10 8.88 -22.20
C VAL A 60 -4.82 8.68 -23.52
N ASP A 61 -5.96 7.98 -23.51
CA ASP A 61 -6.77 7.69 -24.69
C ASP A 61 -8.25 7.93 -24.39
N ARG A 62 -8.91 8.82 -25.14
CA ARG A 62 -10.37 9.07 -25.09
C ARG A 62 -10.97 9.13 -23.67
N GLY A 63 -10.29 9.81 -22.74
CA GLY A 63 -10.73 9.95 -21.35
C GLY A 63 -10.33 8.81 -20.41
N LYS A 64 -9.63 7.77 -20.90
CA LYS A 64 -9.00 6.72 -20.11
C LYS A 64 -7.52 7.04 -19.91
N VAL A 65 -7.06 6.92 -18.68
CA VAL A 65 -5.64 7.06 -18.33
C VAL A 65 -5.06 5.69 -18.06
N ARG A 66 -3.93 5.38 -18.67
CA ARG A 66 -3.14 4.18 -18.38
C ARG A 66 -2.04 4.57 -17.39
N LEU A 67 -2.01 3.88 -16.26
CA LEU A 67 -1.03 4.08 -15.20
C LEU A 67 -0.17 2.82 -15.10
N GLY A 68 1.15 2.99 -15.20
CA GLY A 68 2.12 1.99 -14.79
C GLY A 68 2.48 2.24 -13.34
N ILE A 69 2.38 1.23 -12.48
CA ILE A 69 2.73 1.32 -11.07
C ILE A 69 3.90 0.39 -10.82
N THR A 70 5.00 0.94 -10.33
CA THR A 70 6.18 0.20 -9.91
C THR A 70 6.34 0.45 -8.42
N ALA A 71 6.11 -0.58 -7.60
CA ALA A 71 6.31 -0.48 -6.17
C ALA A 71 7.40 -1.47 -5.73
N ALA A 72 8.04 -1.18 -4.59
CA ALA A 72 8.94 -2.11 -3.93
C ALA A 72 8.18 -3.40 -3.53
N ARG A 73 8.90 -4.52 -3.36
CA ARG A 73 8.29 -5.87 -3.15
C ARG A 73 7.47 -5.96 -1.87
N GLU A 74 7.80 -5.13 -0.90
CA GLU A 74 7.17 -4.98 0.40
C GLU A 74 5.83 -4.22 0.33
N VAL A 75 5.54 -3.53 -0.77
CA VAL A 75 4.28 -2.79 -0.96
C VAL A 75 3.33 -3.60 -1.85
N PRO A 76 2.26 -4.19 -1.29
CA PRO A 76 1.29 -4.91 -2.10
C PRO A 76 0.44 -3.94 -2.94
N ILE A 77 0.28 -4.25 -4.24
CA ILE A 77 -0.58 -3.49 -5.16
C ILE A 77 -1.89 -4.24 -5.32
N TRP A 78 -2.98 -3.63 -4.89
CA TRP A 78 -4.32 -4.20 -5.00
C TRP A 78 -5.14 -3.48 -6.06
N ARG A 79 -6.08 -4.22 -6.65
CA ARG A 79 -7.16 -3.65 -7.46
C ARG A 79 -8.35 -3.42 -6.53
N GLU A 80 -8.97 -2.25 -6.57
CA GLU A 80 -10.03 -1.82 -5.65
C GLU A 80 -11.15 -2.86 -5.53
N GLU A 81 -11.55 -3.46 -6.64
CA GLU A 81 -12.61 -4.48 -6.68
C GLU A 81 -12.27 -5.82 -5.99
N LEU A 82 -11.01 -6.01 -5.58
CA LEU A 82 -10.55 -7.21 -4.88
C LEU A 82 -10.18 -6.94 -3.41
N LEU A 83 -10.29 -5.70 -2.95
CA LEU A 83 -9.99 -5.35 -1.57
C LEU A 83 -11.15 -5.80 -0.65
N PRO A 84 -10.86 -6.50 0.46
CA PRO A 84 -11.82 -6.59 1.55
C PRO A 84 -12.12 -5.17 2.00
N ALA A 85 -13.40 -4.81 2.18
CA ALA A 85 -13.79 -3.49 2.67
C ALA A 85 -12.96 -3.16 3.92
N ASP A 86 -12.04 -2.21 3.80
CA ASP A 86 -11.23 -1.78 4.92
C ASP A 86 -12.10 -0.82 5.73
N PRO A 87 -12.51 -1.18 6.97
CA PRO A 87 -13.30 -0.28 7.81
C PRO A 87 -12.55 1.00 8.19
N ALA A 88 -11.25 1.08 7.90
CA ALA A 88 -10.43 2.28 8.04
C ALA A 88 -10.23 3.07 6.74
N ASP A 89 -10.81 2.63 5.61
CA ASP A 89 -10.77 3.40 4.36
C ASP A 89 -11.61 4.69 4.52
N PRO A 90 -10.97 5.87 4.54
CA PRO A 90 -11.68 7.14 4.68
C PRO A 90 -12.55 7.49 3.45
N PHE A 91 -12.43 6.72 2.36
CA PHE A 91 -13.22 6.84 1.14
C PHE A 91 -14.19 5.67 0.94
N ALA A 92 -14.26 4.71 1.87
CA ALA A 92 -15.31 3.72 1.83
C ALA A 92 -16.66 4.46 1.81
N PRO A 93 -17.56 4.14 0.86
CA PRO A 93 -18.89 4.72 0.88
C PRO A 93 -19.52 4.35 2.22
N GLU A 94 -19.82 5.34 3.06
CA GLU A 94 -20.64 5.12 4.25
C GLU A 94 -21.94 4.49 3.75
N LEU A 95 -22.07 3.17 3.93
CA LEU A 95 -23.27 2.43 3.55
C LEU A 95 -24.42 3.10 4.29
N GLY A 96 -25.22 3.83 3.52
CA GLY A 96 -26.22 4.75 4.03
C GLY A 96 -27.05 4.09 5.13
N GLY A 97 -27.08 4.73 6.28
CA GLY A 97 -28.02 4.38 7.34
C GLY A 97 -29.42 4.43 6.76
N GLU A 98 -30.06 3.26 6.70
CA GLU A 98 -31.50 3.16 6.55
C GLU A 98 -32.19 3.93 7.68
N GLY A 99 -33.11 4.80 7.28
CA GLY A 99 -34.42 4.99 7.92
C GLY A 99 -34.46 5.46 9.38
N GLY A 100 -34.87 6.72 9.55
CA GLY A 100 -35.47 7.26 10.77
C GLY A 100 -36.25 8.52 10.46
#